data_AF-A0A5Y1YID2-F1
#
_entry.id   AF-A0A5Y1YID2-F1
#
_cell.length_a   1.000
_cell.length_b   1.000
_cell.length_c   1.000
_cell.angle_alpha   90.00
_cell.angle_beta   90.00
_cell.angle_gamma   90.00
#
_symmetry.space_group_name_H-M   'P 1'
#
loop_
_entity.id
_entity.type
_entity.pdbx_description
1 polymer ?
#
loop_
_entity_poly.entity_id
_entity_poly.type
_entity_poly.pdbx_seq_one_letter_code
_entity_poly.pdbx_strand_id
1 'polypeptide(L)'
;MRFRQFKKFYQYVSIFMRREFPRLLSYNRFIELMPRCIVLLTVLFDSLKGSCSGVSVVDSTPLAVCDNLRISRHKVFDGYAERGKSSTGWFFGFKLHVIIN
;
A
#
# COMPACT_ATOMS: atom_id res chain seq x y z
N MET A 1 -10.21 1.77 13.58
CA MET A 1 -9.20 0.70 13.67
C MET A 1 -7.96 1.12 12.88
N ARG A 2 -6.73 0.98 13.39
CA ARG A 2 -5.51 1.40 12.68
C ARG A 2 -4.72 0.18 12.19
N PHE A 3 -4.77 -0.09 10.89
CA PHE A 3 -4.13 -1.25 10.25
C PHE A 3 -2.63 -1.02 9.98
N ARG A 4 -1.85 -0.87 11.06
CA ARG A 4 -0.39 -0.62 10.95
C ARG A 4 0.43 -1.83 10.49
N GLN A 5 -0.16 -3.03 10.50
CA GLN A 5 0.52 -4.27 10.16
C GLN A 5 -0.42 -5.19 9.40
N PHE A 6 0.12 -5.90 8.41
CA PHE A 6 -0.63 -6.81 7.56
C PHE A 6 -1.36 -7.92 8.32
N LYS A 7 -0.77 -8.42 9.42
CA LYS A 7 -1.44 -9.40 10.28
C LYS A 7 -2.75 -8.90 10.88
N LYS A 8 -2.80 -7.63 11.33
CA LYS A 8 -4.03 -7.04 11.89
C LYS A 8 -5.08 -6.81 10.81
N PHE A 9 -4.65 -6.37 9.63
CA PHE A 9 -5.54 -6.23 8.48
C PHE A 9 -6.13 -7.59 8.07
N TYR A 10 -5.29 -8.61 7.92
CA TYR A 10 -5.72 -9.96 7.58
C TYR A 10 -6.70 -10.53 8.63
N GLN A 11 -6.43 -10.35 9.92
CA GLN A 11 -7.35 -10.78 10.98
C GLN A 11 -8.70 -10.07 10.88
N TYR A 12 -8.70 -8.77 10.61
CA TYR A 12 -9.94 -8.02 10.41
C TYR A 12 -10.74 -8.57 9.22
N VAL A 13 -10.10 -8.79 8.07
CA VAL A 13 -10.73 -9.39 6.89
C VAL A 13 -11.28 -10.78 7.23
N SER A 14 -10.50 -11.60 7.93
CA SER A 14 -10.85 -12.97 8.31
C SER A 14 -12.01 -13.08 9.30
N ILE A 15 -12.29 -12.05 10.08
CA ILE A 15 -13.35 -12.04 11.10
C ILE A 15 -14.58 -11.32 10.56
N PHE A 16 -14.40 -10.11 10.02
CA PHE A 16 -15.49 -9.19 9.72
C PHE A 16 -15.91 -9.18 8.25
N MET A 17 -15.05 -9.64 7.33
CA MET A 17 -15.30 -9.58 5.88
C MET A 17 -15.44 -10.95 5.22
N ARG A 18 -15.74 -12.01 5.99
CA ARG A 18 -15.88 -13.38 5.43
C ARG A 18 -16.90 -13.49 4.30
N ARG A 19 -17.97 -12.70 4.34
CA ARG A 19 -18.99 -12.69 3.30
C ARG A 19 -18.43 -12.21 1.95
N GLU A 20 -17.55 -11.22 1.99
CA GLU A 20 -16.92 -10.64 0.80
C GLU A 20 -15.74 -11.50 0.30
N PHE A 21 -15.13 -12.28 1.19
CA PHE A 21 -14.02 -13.18 0.90
C PHE A 21 -14.33 -14.63 1.30
N PRO A 22 -15.30 -15.31 0.64
CA PRO A 22 -15.71 -16.66 1.00
C PRO A 22 -14.58 -17.70 0.82
N ARG A 23 -13.62 -17.41 -0.07
CA ARG A 23 -12.39 -18.18 -0.28
C ARG A 23 -11.17 -17.36 0.13
N LEU A 24 -11.11 -16.98 1.41
CA LEU A 24 -9.97 -16.23 1.95
C LEU A 24 -8.69 -17.07 1.86
N LEU A 25 -7.62 -16.44 1.36
CA LEU A 25 -6.28 -17.04 1.30
C LEU A 25 -5.77 -17.35 2.70
N SER A 26 -4.88 -18.33 2.85
CA SER A 26 -4.11 -18.47 4.09
C SER A 26 -3.25 -17.22 4.31
N TYR A 27 -2.91 -16.92 5.57
CA TYR A 27 -2.10 -15.75 5.89
C TYR A 27 -0.76 -15.72 5.13
N ASN A 28 -0.09 -16.87 5.02
CA ASN A 28 1.17 -16.96 4.26
C ASN A 28 0.96 -16.62 2.79
N ARG A 29 -0.06 -17.20 2.16
CA ARG A 29 -0.37 -16.92 0.76
C ARG A 29 -0.79 -15.47 0.53
N PHE A 30 -1.51 -14.87 1.48
CA PHE A 30 -1.84 -13.45 1.48
C PHE A 30 -0.58 -12.59 1.47
N ILE A 31 0.39 -12.87 2.34
CA ILE A 31 1.66 -12.13 2.40
C ILE A 31 2.46 -12.28 1.10
N GLU A 32 2.57 -13.50 0.56
CA GLU A 32 3.27 -13.76 -0.71
C GLU A 32 2.69 -12.99 -1.90
N LEU A 33 1.36 -12.82 -1.94
CA LEU A 33 0.68 -12.18 -3.06
C LEU A 33 0.58 -10.66 -2.92
N MET A 34 0.73 -10.12 -1.71
CA MET A 34 0.54 -8.69 -1.44
C MET A 34 1.41 -7.75 -2.27
N PRO A 35 2.67 -8.08 -2.64
CA PRO A 35 3.45 -7.27 -3.56
C PRO A 35 2.78 -7.06 -4.92
N ARG A 36 1.98 -8.01 -5.38
CA ARG A 36 1.25 -7.90 -6.66
C ARG A 36 0.18 -6.82 -6.63
N CYS A 37 -0.31 -6.43 -5.45
CA CYS A 37 -1.27 -5.34 -5.30
C CYS A 37 -0.70 -4.00 -5.73
N ILE A 38 0.64 -3.83 -5.80
CA ILE A 38 1.25 -2.60 -6.32
C ILE A 38 0.78 -2.32 -7.75
N VAL A 39 0.76 -3.35 -8.61
CA VAL A 39 0.33 -3.19 -10.00
C VAL A 39 -1.14 -2.79 -10.10
N LEU A 40 -1.99 -3.37 -9.23
CA LEU A 40 -3.40 -2.99 -9.17
C LEU A 40 -3.58 -1.56 -8.66
N LEU A 41 -2.78 -1.15 -7.67
CA LEU A 41 -2.77 0.22 -7.17
C LEU A 41 -2.35 1.19 -8.27
N THR A 42 -1.29 0.91 -9.04
CA THR A 42 -0.87 1.81 -10.13
C THR A 42 -1.94 1.97 -11.20
N VAL A 43 -2.62 0.88 -11.57
CA VAL A 43 -3.73 0.93 -12.55
C VAL A 43 -4.93 1.70 -11.98
N LEU A 44 -5.29 1.46 -10.72
CA LEU A 44 -6.37 2.19 -10.06
C LEU A 44 -6.07 3.69 -9.99
N PHE A 45 -4.85 4.08 -9.64
CA PHE A 45 -4.50 5.50 -9.58
C PHE A 45 -4.47 6.14 -10.97
N ASP A 46 -4.11 5.39 -12.00
CA ASP A 46 -4.20 5.87 -13.37
C ASP A 46 -5.65 6.09 -13.79
N SER A 47 -6.56 5.16 -13.45
CA SER A 47 -7.98 5.29 -13.77
C SER A 47 -8.70 6.39 -12.98
N LEU A 48 -8.20 6.75 -11.81
CA LEU A 48 -8.72 7.85 -11.00
C LEU A 48 -8.31 9.24 -11.51
N LYS A 49 -7.42 9.34 -12.50
CA LYS A 49 -7.05 10.62 -13.09
C LYS A 49 -8.22 11.16 -13.93
N GLY A 50 -8.69 12.36 -13.60
CA GLY A 50 -9.68 13.08 -14.41
C GLY A 50 -9.08 13.65 -15.71
N SER A 51 -9.94 14.11 -16.61
CA SER A 51 -9.52 14.88 -17.78
C SER A 51 -8.89 16.21 -17.34
N CYS A 52 -7.67 16.49 -17.81
CA CYS A 52 -6.95 17.72 -17.48
C CYS A 52 -7.76 18.96 -17.87
N SER A 53 -8.22 19.70 -16.86
CA SER A 53 -9.02 20.92 -17.01
C SER A 53 -8.16 22.20 -17.12
N GLY A 54 -6.83 22.05 -17.14
CA GLY A 54 -5.85 23.14 -17.16
C GLY A 54 -5.18 23.40 -15.80
N VAL A 55 -5.67 22.78 -14.72
CA VAL A 55 -5.06 22.80 -13.39
C VAL A 55 -4.89 21.37 -12.89
N SER A 56 -3.70 21.03 -12.41
CA SER A 56 -3.41 19.72 -11.83
C SER A 56 -2.79 19.89 -10.44
N VAL A 57 -3.37 19.27 -9.43
CA VAL A 57 -2.80 19.20 -8.08
C VAL A 57 -2.03 17.90 -7.95
N VAL A 58 -0.73 18.00 -7.68
CA VAL A 58 0.13 16.84 -7.41
C VAL A 58 0.33 16.72 -5.91
N ASP A 59 -0.11 15.61 -5.34
CA ASP A 59 0.25 15.24 -3.97
C ASP A 59 1.14 13.99 -3.98
N SER A 60 2.13 13.97 -3.07
CA SER A 60 2.97 12.82 -2.83
C SER A 60 2.69 12.24 -1.44
N THR A 61 1.84 11.21 -1.37
CA THR A 61 1.49 10.56 -0.11
C THR A 61 2.46 9.39 0.17
N PRO A 62 3.17 9.38 1.33
CA PRO A 62 4.03 8.26 1.70
C PRO A 62 3.20 7.06 2.19
N LEU A 63 3.39 5.91 1.56
CA LEU A 63 2.82 4.62 1.97
C LEU A 63 3.90 3.79 2.66
N ALA A 64 4.05 3.95 3.97
CA ALA A 64 5.01 3.20 4.76
C ALA A 64 4.58 1.72 4.92
N VAL A 65 5.46 0.79 4.53
CA VAL A 65 5.20 -0.66 4.64
C VAL A 65 5.74 -1.28 5.92
N CYS A 66 6.68 -0.61 6.59
CA CYS A 66 7.15 -0.96 7.92
C CYS A 66 7.80 0.23 8.63
N ASP A 67 8.07 0.08 9.93
CA ASP A 67 8.87 1.04 10.69
C ASP A 67 10.33 1.06 10.18
N ASN A 68 10.96 2.24 10.23
CA ASN A 68 12.35 2.42 9.76
C ASN A 68 13.37 1.51 10.47
N LEU A 69 13.12 1.17 11.74
CA LEU A 69 13.98 0.27 12.52
C LEU A 69 13.93 -1.19 12.03
N ARG A 70 12.93 -1.55 11.19
CA ARG A 70 12.68 -2.92 10.74
C ARG A 70 13.03 -3.16 9.27
N ILE A 71 13.59 -2.17 8.59
CA ILE A 71 13.92 -2.24 7.15
C ILE A 71 14.79 -3.47 6.83
N SER A 72 15.83 -3.73 7.63
CA SER A 72 16.75 -4.86 7.40
C SER A 72 16.08 -6.24 7.46
N ARG A 73 14.91 -6.34 8.09
CA ARG A 73 14.14 -7.58 8.23
C ARG A 73 12.93 -7.63 7.30
N HIS A 74 12.70 -6.58 6.50
CA HIS A 74 11.57 -6.52 5.59
C HIS A 74 11.80 -7.43 4.38
N LYS A 75 10.88 -8.36 4.13
CA LYS A 75 10.97 -9.33 3.02
C LYS A 75 9.78 -9.30 2.07
N VAL A 76 8.67 -8.69 2.47
CA VAL A 76 7.43 -8.72 1.69
C VAL A 76 7.60 -7.93 0.40
N PHE A 77 8.08 -6.69 0.49
CA PHE A 77 8.32 -5.81 -0.66
C PHE A 77 9.80 -5.67 -1.00
N ASP A 78 10.57 -6.74 -0.85
CA ASP A 78 12.00 -6.74 -1.21
C ASP A 78 12.15 -6.47 -2.72
N GLY A 79 13.05 -5.55 -3.08
CA GLY A 79 13.21 -5.05 -4.45
C GLY A 79 12.09 -4.12 -4.98
N TYR A 80 11.04 -3.85 -4.19
CA TYR A 80 9.95 -2.93 -4.58
C TYR A 80 9.90 -1.69 -3.69
N ALA A 81 10.00 -1.86 -2.37
CA ALA A 81 9.94 -0.76 -1.41
C ALA A 81 11.32 -0.13 -1.21
N GLU A 82 11.35 1.20 -1.12
CA GLU A 82 12.57 1.96 -0.94
C GLU A 82 12.46 2.96 0.21
N ARG A 83 13.60 3.53 0.62
CA ARG A 83 13.63 4.56 1.65
C ARG A 83 13.28 5.91 1.03
N GLY A 84 12.23 6.53 1.53
CA GLY A 84 11.76 7.84 1.09
C GLY A 84 11.79 8.87 2.22
N LYS A 85 11.76 10.16 1.84
CA LYS A 85 11.57 11.28 2.77
C LYS A 85 10.26 12.01 2.43
N SER A 86 9.44 12.28 3.45
CA SER A 86 8.26 13.15 3.43
C SER A 86 8.50 14.37 4.33
N SER A 87 7.53 15.30 4.37
CA SER A 87 7.55 16.45 5.29
C SER A 87 7.60 16.03 6.77
N THR A 88 7.08 14.84 7.10
CA THR A 88 7.06 14.28 8.45
C THR A 88 8.29 13.42 8.79
N GLY A 89 9.21 13.21 7.84
CA GLY A 89 10.47 12.49 8.09
C GLY A 89 10.75 11.36 7.11
N TRP A 90 11.64 10.44 7.51
CA TRP A 90 11.99 9.27 6.70
C TRP A 90 10.96 8.16 6.85
N PHE A 91 10.72 7.41 5.79
CA PHE A 91 9.89 6.21 5.78
C PHE A 91 10.47 5.15 4.84
N PHE A 92 10.00 3.91 4.95
CA PHE A 92 10.31 2.83 4.02
C PHE A 92 9.02 2.30 3.41
N GLY A 93 8.93 2.33 2.08
CA GLY A 93 7.71 2.00 1.36
C GLY A 93 7.63 2.73 0.01
N PHE A 94 6.43 3.18 -0.34
CA PHE A 94 6.15 3.78 -1.65
C PHE A 94 5.81 5.26 -1.52
N LYS A 95 6.23 6.08 -2.51
CA LYS A 95 5.65 7.41 -2.72
C LYS A 95 4.52 7.27 -3.71
N LEU A 96 3.32 7.56 -3.26
CA LEU A 96 2.17 7.63 -4.13
C LEU A 96 2.09 9.05 -4.71
N HIS A 97 2.32 9.18 -6.01
CA HIS A 97 2.11 10.42 -6.75
C HIS A 97 0.71 10.41 -7.37
N VAL A 98 -0.22 11.18 -6.79
CA VAL A 98 -1.55 11.36 -7.37
C VAL A 98 -1.58 12.69 -8.08
N ILE A 99 -1.99 12.67 -9.34
CA ILE A 99 -2.29 13.89 -10.11
C ILE A 99 -3.81 13.98 -10.17
N ILE A 100 -4.37 14.95 -9.46
CA ILE A 100 -5.79 15.26 -9.50
C ILE A 100 -5.99 16.41 -10.49
N ASN A 101 -6.85 16.19 -11.49
CA ASN A 101 -7.17 17.10 -12.59
C ASN A 101 -8.58 17.66 -12.49
#